data_AF-A0A2D5RN67-F1
#
_entry.id   AF-A0A2D5RN67-F1
#
_cell.length_a   1.000
_cell.length_b   1.000
_cell.length_c   1.000
_cell.angle_alpha   90.00
_cell.angle_beta   90.00
_cell.angle_gamma   90.00
#
_symmetry.space_group_name_H-M   'P 1'
#
loop_
_entity.id
_entity.type
_entity.pdbx_description
1 polymer ?
#
loop_
_entity_poly.entity_id
_entity_poly.type
_entity_poly.pdbx_seq_one_letter_code
_entity_poly.pdbx_strand_id
1 'polypeptide(L)'
;MSNYTPAMVAAIEAAAPLNLDKAKALAADFGLSHRSVISKAKSLEVEYVAQVRTAAKRDSVTKNDILRGIREGLSLGDREGDLTKAELVSILEHIG
;
A
#
# COMPACT_ATOMS: atom_id res chain seq x y z
N MET A 1 -18.87 -29.36 11.96
CA MET A 1 -17.52 -29.95 12.09
C MET A 1 -16.52 -29.00 11.45
N SER A 2 -15.37 -28.76 12.07
CA SER A 2 -14.31 -27.93 11.46
C SER A 2 -13.67 -28.70 10.31
N ASN A 3 -13.58 -28.09 9.13
CA ASN A 3 -12.85 -28.66 7.97
C ASN A 3 -11.31 -28.73 8.18
N TYR A 4 -10.82 -28.43 9.38
CA TYR A 4 -9.40 -28.44 9.73
C TYR A 4 -9.11 -29.64 10.64
N THR A 5 -8.13 -30.43 10.25
CA THR A 5 -7.59 -31.50 11.10
C THR A 5 -6.63 -30.93 12.15
N PRO A 6 -6.36 -31.67 13.24
CA PRO A 6 -5.37 -31.23 14.25
C PRO A 6 -3.98 -30.97 13.64
N ALA A 7 -3.57 -31.76 12.65
CA ALA A 7 -2.30 -31.57 11.95
C ALA A 7 -2.24 -30.24 11.18
N MET A 8 -3.35 -29.84 10.55
CA MET A 8 -3.45 -28.54 9.85
C MET A 8 -3.41 -27.37 10.83
N VAL A 9 -4.02 -27.51 12.00
CA VAL A 9 -3.96 -26.51 13.07
C VAL A 9 -2.53 -26.32 13.56
N ALA A 10 -1.82 -27.41 13.86
CA ALA A 10 -0.41 -27.36 14.26
C ALA A 10 0.48 -26.70 13.20
N ALA A 11 0.22 -26.95 11.91
CA ALA A 11 0.94 -26.32 10.81
C ALA A 11 0.68 -24.79 10.73
N ILE A 12 -0.55 -24.35 11.01
CA ILE A 12 -0.89 -22.91 11.06
C ILE A 12 -0.16 -22.23 12.23
N GLU A 13 -0.14 -22.85 13.40
CA GLU A 13 0.54 -22.33 14.60
C GLU A 13 2.06 -22.27 14.40
N ALA A 14 2.66 -23.32 13.83
CA ALA A 14 4.09 -23.37 13.51
C ALA A 14 4.51 -22.32 12.46
N ALA A 15 3.58 -21.85 11.63
CA ALA A 15 3.84 -20.84 10.61
C ALA A 15 3.78 -19.40 11.15
N ALA A 16 3.47 -19.19 12.44
CA ALA A 16 3.42 -17.88 13.08
C ALA A 16 4.78 -17.14 13.02
N PRO A 17 4.81 -15.81 12.80
CA PRO A 17 3.69 -14.97 12.39
C PRO A 17 3.28 -15.29 10.94
N LEU A 18 1.97 -15.37 10.71
CA LEU A 18 1.40 -15.67 9.41
C LEU A 18 1.45 -14.42 8.51
N ASN A 19 1.56 -14.62 7.21
CA ASN A 19 1.40 -13.58 6.21
C ASN A 19 0.64 -14.14 5.00
N LEU A 20 0.37 -13.31 3.99
CA LEU A 20 -0.41 -13.73 2.83
C LEU A 20 0.24 -14.88 2.06
N ASP A 21 1.56 -14.90 1.94
CA ASP A 21 2.29 -15.93 1.19
C ASP A 21 2.28 -17.28 1.92
N LYS A 22 2.58 -17.27 3.22
CA LYS A 22 2.47 -18.45 4.09
C LYS A 22 1.04 -19.00 4.08
N ALA A 23 0.03 -18.13 4.14
CA ALA A 23 -1.37 -18.54 4.07
C ALA A 23 -1.74 -19.16 2.71
N LYS A 24 -1.17 -18.68 1.60
CA LYS A 24 -1.36 -19.27 0.26
C LYS A 24 -0.68 -20.63 0.15
N ALA A 25 0.53 -20.78 0.69
CA ALA A 25 1.25 -22.05 0.68
C ALA A 25 0.47 -23.12 1.46
N LEU A 26 0.11 -22.83 2.72
CA LEU A 26 -0.70 -23.73 3.54
C LEU A 26 -2.04 -24.05 2.89
N ALA A 27 -2.69 -23.07 2.26
CA ALA A 27 -3.95 -23.29 1.56
C ALA A 27 -3.83 -24.26 0.38
N ALA A 28 -2.73 -24.19 -0.37
CA ALA A 28 -2.44 -25.14 -1.45
C ALA A 28 -2.25 -26.55 -0.89
N ASP A 29 -1.51 -26.70 0.20
CA ASP A 29 -1.29 -28.00 0.87
C ASP A 29 -2.59 -28.57 1.44
N PHE A 30 -3.46 -27.70 1.95
CA PHE A 30 -4.72 -28.06 2.59
C PHE A 30 -5.86 -28.32 1.60
N GLY A 31 -5.72 -27.92 0.34
CA GLY A 31 -6.83 -27.91 -0.62
C GLY A 31 -7.96 -26.95 -0.22
N LEU A 32 -7.65 -25.88 0.53
CA LEU A 32 -8.60 -24.89 1.03
C LEU A 32 -8.30 -23.51 0.44
N SER A 33 -9.19 -22.54 0.63
CA SER A 33 -8.90 -21.16 0.25
C SER A 33 -7.99 -20.48 1.28
N HIS A 34 -7.02 -19.69 0.83
CA HIS A 34 -6.17 -18.86 1.69
C HIS A 34 -6.96 -17.97 2.67
N ARG A 35 -8.16 -17.48 2.28
CA ARG A 35 -9.06 -16.71 3.16
C ARG A 35 -9.57 -17.54 4.33
N SER A 36 -9.86 -18.83 4.10
CA SER A 36 -10.25 -19.76 5.17
C SER A 36 -9.08 -19.99 6.14
N VAL A 37 -7.86 -20.16 5.62
CA VAL A 37 -6.66 -20.35 6.45
C VAL A 37 -6.40 -19.13 7.32
N ILE A 38 -6.50 -17.91 6.75
CA ILE A 38 -6.38 -16.65 7.51
C ILE A 38 -7.48 -16.55 8.57
N SER A 39 -8.73 -16.90 8.23
CA SER A 39 -9.83 -16.90 9.20
C SER A 39 -9.57 -17.87 10.35
N LYS A 40 -9.05 -19.06 10.05
CA LYS A 40 -8.73 -20.07 11.07
C LYS A 40 -7.56 -19.63 11.95
N ALA A 41 -6.51 -19.05 11.37
CA ALA A 41 -5.38 -18.48 12.10
C ALA A 41 -5.83 -17.39 13.08
N LYS A 42 -6.73 -16.48 12.66
CA LYS A 42 -7.31 -15.47 13.54
C LYS A 42 -8.11 -16.07 14.70
N SER A 43 -8.89 -17.12 14.44
CA SER A 43 -9.62 -17.84 15.50
C SER A 43 -8.69 -18.59 16.48
N LEU A 44 -7.46 -18.88 16.08
CA LEU A 44 -6.41 -19.50 16.91
C LEU A 44 -5.50 -18.44 17.57
N GLU A 45 -5.83 -17.15 17.44
CA GLU A 45 -5.02 -16.03 17.93
C GLU A 45 -3.59 -15.98 17.35
N VAL A 46 -3.37 -16.59 16.19
CA VAL A 46 -2.09 -16.52 15.47
C VAL A 46 -1.94 -15.16 14.80
N GLU A 47 -0.84 -14.49 15.08
CA GLU A 47 -0.53 -13.17 14.53
C GLU A 47 -0.50 -13.20 12.99
N TYR A 48 -1.15 -12.21 12.36
CA TYR A 48 -1.16 -12.03 10.92
C TYR A 48 -0.53 -10.69 10.53
N VAL A 49 0.62 -10.75 9.87
CA VAL A 49 1.36 -9.60 9.35
C VAL A 49 0.99 -9.41 7.87
N ALA A 50 0.22 -8.37 7.59
CA ALA A 50 -0.12 -8.00 6.23
C ALA A 50 1.13 -7.51 5.47
N GLN A 51 1.28 -7.90 4.21
CA GLN A 51 2.32 -7.33 3.36
C GLN A 51 2.12 -5.82 3.25
N VAL A 52 3.17 -5.06 3.55
CA VAL A 52 3.22 -3.63 3.27
C VAL A 52 3.19 -3.48 1.75
N ARG A 53 2.13 -2.88 1.21
CA ARG A 53 2.08 -2.54 -0.20
C ARG A 53 3.09 -1.43 -0.45
N THR A 54 4.19 -1.75 -1.13
CA THR A 54 5.06 -0.72 -1.68
C THR A 54 4.28 0.02 -2.75
N ALA A 55 4.07 1.33 -2.58
CA ALA A 55 3.48 2.15 -3.63
C ALA A 55 4.31 1.97 -4.90
N ALA A 56 3.65 1.74 -6.04
CA ALA A 56 4.33 1.62 -7.31
C ALA A 56 5.24 2.84 -7.52
N LYS A 57 6.47 2.61 -8.01
CA LYS A 57 7.37 3.71 -8.41
C LYS A 57 6.60 4.57 -9.42
N ARG A 58 6.50 5.87 -9.14
CA ARG A 58 5.80 6.81 -10.02
C ARG A 58 6.69 7.09 -11.22
N ASP A 59 6.21 6.75 -12.41
CA ASP A 59 6.88 7.03 -13.68
C ASP A 59 6.57 8.43 -14.24
N SER A 60 5.69 9.19 -13.58
CA SER A 60 5.19 10.47 -14.07
C SER A 60 5.44 11.61 -13.09
N VAL A 61 5.82 12.77 -13.65
CA VAL A 61 5.85 14.06 -12.95
C VAL A 61 4.48 14.35 -12.35
N THR A 62 4.42 14.65 -11.05
CA THR A 62 3.14 14.97 -10.39
C THR A 62 2.77 16.43 -10.62
N LYS A 63 1.49 16.77 -10.43
CA LYS A 63 1.04 18.17 -10.41
C LYS A 63 1.89 19.02 -9.45
N ASN A 64 2.25 18.49 -8.28
CA ASN A 64 3.11 19.20 -7.33
C ASN A 64 4.53 19.44 -7.87
N ASP A 65 5.09 18.49 -8.61
CA ASP A 65 6.40 18.66 -9.23
C ASP A 65 6.35 19.75 -10.31
N ILE A 66 5.26 19.81 -11.10
CA ILE A 66 5.03 20.87 -12.08
C ILE A 66 4.88 22.23 -11.38
N LEU A 67 4.04 22.31 -10.36
CA LEU A 67 3.80 23.55 -9.61
C LEU A 67 5.08 24.07 -8.94
N ARG A 68 5.90 23.18 -8.39
CA ARG A 68 7.21 23.53 -7.84
C ARG A 68 8.13 24.09 -8.93
N GLY A 69 8.22 23.43 -10.08
CA GLY A 69 9.03 23.92 -11.20
C GLY A 69 8.60 25.29 -11.72
N ILE A 70 7.28 25.58 -11.77
CA ILE A 70 6.77 26.90 -12.14
C ILE A 70 7.19 27.95 -11.10
N ARG A 71 7.10 27.64 -9.80
CA ARG A 71 7.51 28.57 -8.74
C ARG A 71 9.01 28.85 -8.78
N GLU A 72 9.83 27.82 -8.95
CA GLU A 72 11.28 27.96 -9.12
C GLU A 72 11.61 28.84 -10.34
N GLY A 73 10.98 28.57 -11.49
CA GLY A 73 11.23 29.31 -12.73
C GLY A 73 10.87 30.79 -12.66
N LEU A 74 9.88 31.15 -11.84
CA LEU A 74 9.41 32.53 -11.67
C LEU A 74 9.88 33.18 -10.36
N SER A 75 10.79 32.53 -9.62
CA SER A 75 11.26 32.99 -8.30
C SER A 75 10.11 33.30 -7.33
N LEU A 76 9.02 32.52 -7.40
CA LEU A 76 7.88 32.61 -6.49
C LEU A 76 8.20 31.89 -5.18
N GLY A 77 7.55 32.30 -4.10
CA GLY A 77 7.76 31.71 -2.78
C GLY A 77 7.37 30.24 -2.71
N ASP A 78 8.13 29.47 -1.93
CA ASP A 78 7.82 28.05 -1.69
C ASP A 78 6.51 27.91 -0.91
N ARG A 79 5.62 27.05 -1.42
CA ARG A 79 4.36 26.71 -0.78
C ARG A 79 3.76 25.43 -1.32
N GLU A 80 2.96 24.81 -0.49
CA GLU A 80 2.07 23.72 -0.89
C GLU A 80 0.73 24.25 -1.44
N GLY A 81 0.06 23.43 -2.25
CA GLY A 81 -1.24 23.76 -2.84
C GLY A 81 -1.17 24.42 -4.21
N ASP A 82 -2.34 24.85 -4.68
CA ASP A 82 -2.53 25.45 -6.01
C ASP A 82 -1.94 26.88 -6.11
N LEU A 83 -1.78 27.37 -7.34
CA LEU A 83 -1.34 28.74 -7.61
C LEU A 83 -2.41 29.73 -7.14
N THR A 84 -1.97 30.73 -6.41
CA THR A 84 -2.79 31.87 -6.01
C THR A 84 -3.04 32.80 -7.19
N LYS A 85 -4.06 33.65 -7.06
CA LYS A 85 -4.36 34.67 -8.07
C LYS A 85 -3.16 35.58 -8.38
N ALA A 86 -2.36 35.93 -7.36
CA ALA A 86 -1.18 36.76 -7.54
C ALA A 86 -0.11 36.04 -8.37
N GLU A 87 0.16 34.77 -8.07
CA GLU A 87 1.12 33.95 -8.84
C GLU A 87 0.67 33.75 -10.29
N LEU A 88 -0.64 33.60 -10.53
CA LEU A 88 -1.20 33.54 -11.88
C LEU A 88 -1.03 34.84 -12.67
N VAL A 89 -1.11 35.99 -12.01
CA VAL A 89 -0.81 37.29 -12.65
C VAL A 89 0.66 37.35 -13.06
N SER A 90 1.58 36.96 -12.17
CA SER A 90 3.01 36.91 -12.49
C SER A 90 3.32 35.96 -13.65
N ILE A 91 2.64 34.81 -13.72
CA ILE A 91 2.77 33.89 -14.87
C ILE A 91 2.30 34.56 -16.16
N LEU A 92 1.16 35.25 -16.13
CA LEU A 92 0.61 35.93 -17.30
C LEU A 92 1.56 37.00 -17.85
N GLU A 93 2.25 37.74 -16.97
CA GLU A 93 3.26 38.75 -17.35
C GLU A 93 4.48 38.15 -18.07
N HIS A 94 4.79 36.87 -17.85
CA HIS A 94 5.97 36.19 -18.42
C HIS A 94 5.66 35.36 -19.67
N ILE A 95 4.39 35.21 -20.05
CA ILE A 95 3.96 34.50 -21.27
C ILE A 95 3.68 35.49 -22.42
N GLY A 96 3.86 36.80 -22.17
CA GLY A 96 3.74 37.87 -23.15
C GLY A 96 4.91 38.00 -24.12
#